data_AF-A0A8C7YSH5-F1
#
_entry.id   AF-A0A8C7YSH5-F1
#
_cell.length_a   1.000
_cell.length_b   1.000
_cell.length_c   1.000
_cell.angle_alpha   90.00
_cell.angle_beta   90.00
_cell.angle_gamma   90.00
#
_symmetry.space_group_name_H-M   'P 1'
#
loop_
_entity.id
_entity.type
_entity.pdbx_description
1 polymer ?
#
loop_
_entity_poly.entity_id
_entity_poly.type
_entity_poly.pdbx_seq_one_letter_code
_entity_poly.pdbx_strand_id
1 'polypeptide(L)'
;MDSRRRFGKYKVEREVLDEERLEELSQRKTYSDIHPPLTKQLKESFRCTVPKLKRSLVSSFPVLYWLPKYSVWDYGMPDLISGISVGIMHLPQGMAYALLASVPPVFGLYSSLYPTLIYFIFGTSRHISIGTFTILSIMVGSVTERLAPDVNFTIRNGTNVTEEVDIATRDLYRVQVAAATTVLGGLIQLFLGVVKFGFVGTYLSEPLVRAYTTAAAAHAVVGQLRNISGVSAKRFSGPLSLIYTLVDVCSKLPQTHLPTLAVSAVTMTLLIAAKELNGFFSSKLPVPVPVELITVSSHVETLWACTVESSLGPVLQTPNVPSVSLFREVIGDAFALAVVGYAISISLGKTFALKHGYKVDSNQELVALGLSNVAGGFFQCFSVCASMSRSLIQVTTGGKTQMAGLASALIVLVTILKLGALFQELPKAVLASVVLVNLKGMFKQYSDIVTLWRTNKTDLVVWLVTWVSTMLLNLDLGLAASITFALFTVIFRTQLPTYSVLGNVPSTELYVDMETHREARQIPGVTIFRSSATVYFANAELYLEALKEKIFQDFSEIDVDIYLAGCQESVVEQLERGNFFSETITKGNLFASVHDAVLNCLNNRGATSPPRFDPSAVSVVENSDSQNSRLFE
;
A
#
# COMPACT_ATOMS: atom_id res chain seq x y z
N MET A 1 -23.20 41.31 -14.90
CA MET A 1 -22.54 40.34 -15.80
C MET A 1 -23.49 39.17 -15.99
N ASP A 2 -24.41 39.30 -16.95
CA ASP A 2 -25.40 38.27 -17.30
C ASP A 2 -24.76 37.26 -18.25
N SER A 3 -24.27 36.14 -17.72
CA SER A 3 -23.90 34.98 -18.55
C SER A 3 -25.17 34.20 -18.90
N ARG A 4 -25.90 34.65 -19.93
CA ARG A 4 -26.93 33.83 -20.60
C ARG A 4 -26.24 32.61 -21.21
N ARG A 5 -26.23 31.48 -20.49
CA ARG A 5 -25.88 30.18 -21.04
C ARG A 5 -26.83 29.90 -22.22
N ARG A 6 -26.33 29.98 -23.45
CA ARG A 6 -27.06 29.50 -24.63
C ARG A 6 -27.13 27.98 -24.51
N PHE A 7 -28.26 27.45 -24.01
CA PHE A 7 -28.56 26.03 -24.12
C PHE A 7 -28.77 25.70 -25.61
N GLY A 8 -27.89 24.89 -26.18
CA GLY A 8 -28.08 24.35 -27.53
C GLY A 8 -29.23 23.36 -27.53
N LYS A 9 -30.13 23.44 -28.52
CA LYS A 9 -31.15 22.41 -28.74
C LYS A 9 -30.48 21.16 -29.32
N TYR A 10 -30.75 19.99 -28.73
CA TYR A 10 -30.30 18.69 -29.24
C TYR A 10 -31.35 18.16 -30.22
N LYS A 11 -30.98 18.00 -31.49
CA LYS A 11 -31.83 17.40 -32.54
C LYS A 11 -31.00 16.38 -33.30
N VAL A 12 -31.44 15.12 -33.30
CA VAL A 12 -30.84 14.02 -34.05
C VAL A 12 -31.97 13.36 -34.85
N GLU A 13 -31.70 13.10 -36.13
CA GLU A 13 -32.66 12.47 -37.06
C GLU A 13 -31.86 11.45 -37.88
N ARG A 14 -32.09 10.16 -37.62
CA ARG A 14 -31.40 9.03 -38.25
C ARG A 14 -32.28 7.79 -38.19
N GLU A 15 -31.93 6.78 -38.97
CA GLU A 15 -32.58 5.46 -38.90
C GLU A 15 -32.19 4.71 -37.62
N VAL A 16 -33.07 3.80 -37.20
CA VAL A 16 -32.82 2.86 -36.10
C VAL A 16 -31.90 1.77 -36.62
N LEU A 17 -30.77 1.57 -35.94
CA LEU A 17 -29.73 0.61 -36.33
C LEU A 17 -29.60 -0.46 -35.24
N ASP A 18 -29.71 -1.71 -35.65
CA ASP A 18 -29.24 -2.86 -34.88
C ASP A 18 -27.71 -3.02 -35.07
N GLU A 19 -27.10 -3.90 -34.27
CA GLU A 19 -25.64 -4.12 -34.34
C GLU A 19 -25.22 -4.66 -35.71
N GLU A 20 -26.05 -5.51 -36.34
CA GLU A 20 -25.76 -6.09 -37.65
C GLU A 20 -25.66 -5.01 -38.74
N ARG A 21 -26.66 -4.13 -38.86
CA ARG A 21 -26.60 -3.01 -39.80
C ARG A 21 -25.51 -2.01 -39.44
N LEU A 22 -25.24 -1.81 -38.15
CA LEU A 22 -24.17 -0.92 -37.71
C LEU A 22 -22.80 -1.44 -38.13
N GLU A 23 -22.55 -2.75 -38.01
CA GLU A 23 -21.32 -3.40 -38.46
C GLU A 23 -21.13 -3.30 -39.98
N GLU A 24 -22.21 -3.47 -40.75
CA GLU A 24 -22.22 -3.31 -42.20
C GLU A 24 -21.90 -1.86 -42.62
N LEU A 25 -22.57 -0.88 -42.00
CA LEU A 25 -22.37 0.53 -42.29
C LEU A 25 -20.98 1.04 -41.87
N SER A 26 -20.46 0.54 -40.75
CA SER A 26 -19.16 0.95 -40.20
C SER A 26 -17.97 0.20 -40.79
N GLN A 27 -18.20 -0.85 -41.59
CA GLN A 27 -17.16 -1.75 -42.10
C GLN A 27 -16.29 -2.30 -40.97
N ARG A 28 -16.91 -2.95 -39.98
CA ARG A 28 -16.21 -3.46 -38.80
C ARG A 28 -15.08 -4.42 -39.22
N LYS A 29 -13.86 -4.14 -38.74
CA LYS A 29 -12.71 -5.03 -38.97
C LYS A 29 -12.94 -6.35 -38.27
N THR A 30 -12.59 -7.45 -38.93
CA THR A 30 -12.69 -8.76 -38.32
C THR A 30 -11.67 -8.90 -37.20
N TYR A 31 -11.97 -9.71 -36.18
CA TYR A 31 -11.07 -9.97 -35.05
C TYR A 31 -9.64 -10.34 -35.47
N SER A 32 -9.50 -11.12 -36.55
CA SER A 32 -8.20 -11.52 -37.14
C SER A 32 -7.36 -10.35 -37.64
N ASP A 33 -7.99 -9.23 -38.00
CA ASP A 33 -7.33 -8.04 -38.51
C ASP A 33 -6.83 -7.13 -37.37
N ILE A 34 -7.50 -7.17 -36.23
CA ILE A 34 -7.18 -6.38 -35.04
C ILE A 34 -6.13 -7.11 -34.18
N HIS A 35 -6.27 -8.43 -34.04
CA HIS A 35 -5.39 -9.25 -33.21
C HIS A 35 -4.55 -10.21 -34.05
N PRO A 36 -3.27 -9.87 -34.34
CA PRO A 36 -2.39 -10.80 -35.03
C PRO A 36 -2.19 -12.07 -34.18
N PRO A 37 -2.03 -13.25 -34.81
CA PRO A 37 -1.90 -14.51 -34.10
C PRO A 37 -0.70 -14.50 -33.13
N LEU A 38 -0.84 -15.22 -32.00
CA LEU A 38 0.16 -15.33 -30.94
C LEU A 38 1.57 -15.64 -31.45
N THR A 39 1.68 -16.42 -32.53
CA THR A 39 2.96 -16.75 -33.19
C THR A 39 3.64 -15.53 -33.82
N LYS A 40 2.89 -14.60 -34.42
CA LYS A 40 3.41 -13.31 -34.93
C LYS A 40 3.80 -12.39 -33.77
N GLN A 41 2.96 -12.30 -32.73
CA GLN A 41 3.26 -11.50 -31.54
C GLN A 41 4.52 -11.97 -30.81
N LEU A 42 4.69 -13.29 -30.64
CA LEU A 42 5.90 -13.88 -30.05
C LEU A 42 7.13 -13.61 -30.92
N LYS A 43 7.04 -13.84 -32.25
CA LYS A 43 8.15 -13.57 -33.19
C LYS A 43 8.58 -12.10 -33.18
N GLU A 44 7.65 -11.17 -33.01
CA GLU A 44 7.94 -9.75 -32.84
C GLU A 44 8.47 -9.39 -31.44
N SER A 45 8.01 -10.09 -30.40
CA SER A 45 8.50 -9.95 -29.02
C SER A 45 9.96 -10.39 -28.90
N PHE A 46 10.35 -11.49 -29.57
CA PHE A 46 11.74 -12.01 -29.60
C PHE A 46 12.69 -11.24 -30.52
N ARG A 47 12.20 -10.32 -31.36
CA ARG A 47 13.08 -9.40 -32.11
C ARG A 47 13.60 -8.32 -31.16
N CYS A 48 14.80 -8.53 -30.62
CA CYS A 48 15.57 -7.52 -29.89
C CYS A 48 16.09 -6.44 -30.85
N THR A 49 15.22 -5.50 -31.21
CA THR A 49 15.64 -4.29 -31.92
C THR A 49 16.42 -3.38 -30.95
N VAL A 50 17.49 -2.72 -31.41
CA VAL A 50 18.28 -1.76 -30.61
C VAL A 50 17.39 -0.74 -29.84
N PRO A 51 16.29 -0.19 -30.41
CA PRO A 51 15.37 0.67 -29.67
C PRO A 51 14.66 -0.01 -28.49
N LYS A 52 14.28 -1.29 -28.62
CA LYS A 52 13.64 -2.06 -27.54
C LYS A 52 14.63 -2.34 -26.42
N LEU A 53 15.89 -2.68 -26.76
CA LEU A 53 16.95 -2.86 -25.76
C LEU A 53 17.21 -1.55 -25.02
N LYS A 54 17.35 -0.42 -25.72
CA LYS A 54 17.50 0.91 -25.11
C LYS A 54 16.34 1.23 -24.17
N ARG A 55 15.10 0.97 -24.58
CA ARG A 55 13.91 1.20 -23.74
C ARG A 55 13.89 0.30 -22.50
N SER A 56 14.26 -0.97 -22.64
CA SER A 56 14.38 -1.90 -21.52
C SER A 56 15.45 -1.46 -20.53
N LEU A 57 16.62 -1.05 -21.02
CA LEU A 57 17.74 -0.61 -20.17
C LEU A 57 17.40 0.66 -19.39
N VAL A 58 16.75 1.62 -20.04
CA VAL A 58 16.25 2.85 -19.37
C VAL A 58 15.12 2.55 -18.38
N SER A 59 14.29 1.53 -18.64
CA SER A 59 13.25 1.09 -17.71
C SER A 59 13.84 0.39 -16.47
N SER A 60 14.87 -0.44 -16.66
CA SER A 60 15.53 -1.18 -15.57
C SER A 60 16.46 -0.30 -14.74
N PHE A 61 17.04 0.75 -15.32
CA PHE A 61 17.90 1.73 -14.64
C PHE A 61 17.32 3.15 -14.78
N PRO A 62 16.32 3.52 -13.96
CA PRO A 62 15.69 4.85 -14.02
C PRO A 62 16.69 6.01 -13.88
N VAL A 63 17.83 5.82 -13.20
CA VAL A 63 18.91 6.82 -13.11
C VAL A 63 19.37 7.32 -14.48
N LEU A 64 19.41 6.47 -15.49
CA LEU A 64 19.82 6.84 -16.86
C LEU A 64 18.81 7.77 -17.54
N TYR A 65 17.56 7.80 -17.07
CA TYR A 65 16.51 8.67 -17.60
C TYR A 65 16.54 10.08 -16.99
N TRP A 66 16.68 10.17 -15.66
CA TRP A 66 16.52 11.43 -14.95
C TRP A 66 17.84 12.16 -14.69
N LEU A 67 18.95 11.44 -14.50
CA LEU A 67 20.26 12.05 -14.19
C LEU A 67 20.76 12.97 -15.32
N PRO A 68 20.63 12.63 -16.63
CA PRO A 68 21.01 13.56 -17.69
C PRO A 68 20.11 14.80 -17.81
N LYS A 69 18.90 14.75 -17.24
CA LYS A 69 17.94 15.86 -17.22
C LYS A 69 18.06 16.70 -15.94
N TYR A 70 19.06 16.42 -15.10
CA TYR A 70 19.24 17.08 -13.83
C TYR A 70 19.84 18.48 -13.99
N SER A 71 19.12 19.52 -13.59
CA SER A 71 19.64 20.88 -13.52
C SER A 71 20.36 21.07 -12.18
N VAL A 72 21.69 21.12 -12.22
CA VAL A 72 22.54 21.29 -11.01
C VAL A 72 22.24 22.62 -10.31
N TRP A 73 21.96 23.68 -11.08
CA TRP A 73 21.70 25.01 -10.52
C TRP A 73 20.32 25.13 -9.87
N ASP A 74 19.29 24.48 -10.43
CA ASP A 74 17.92 24.59 -9.91
C ASP A 74 17.60 23.58 -8.80
N TYR A 75 18.23 22.40 -8.84
CA TYR A 75 17.92 21.26 -7.98
C TYR A 75 19.05 20.90 -7.01
N GLY A 76 20.30 21.29 -7.31
CA GLY A 76 21.48 20.91 -6.52
C GLY A 76 21.42 21.35 -5.06
N MET A 77 21.16 22.64 -4.81
CA MET A 77 21.13 23.17 -3.43
C MET A 77 19.94 22.63 -2.62
N PRO A 78 18.69 22.60 -3.14
CA PRO A 78 17.59 21.97 -2.42
C PRO A 78 17.83 20.50 -2.11
N ASP A 79 18.32 19.71 -3.09
CA ASP A 79 18.60 18.28 -2.87
C ASP A 79 19.75 18.07 -1.87
N LEU A 80 20.78 18.92 -1.86
CA LEU A 80 21.88 18.85 -0.90
C LEU A 80 21.41 19.16 0.52
N ILE A 81 20.68 20.26 0.74
CA ILE A 81 20.13 20.64 2.05
C ILE A 81 19.19 19.55 2.56
N SER A 82 18.35 19.04 1.67
CA SER A 82 17.42 17.97 1.94
C SER A 82 18.14 16.67 2.32
N GLY A 83 19.17 16.28 1.56
CA GLY A 83 19.97 15.10 1.83
C GLY A 83 20.79 15.19 3.12
N ILE A 84 21.34 16.37 3.46
CA ILE A 84 22.00 16.59 4.75
C ILE A 84 20.99 16.41 5.89
N SER A 85 19.81 17.00 5.78
CA SER A 85 18.75 16.89 6.79
C SER A 85 18.28 15.45 6.98
N VAL A 86 18.11 14.72 5.88
CA VAL A 86 17.75 13.28 5.87
C VAL A 86 18.86 12.43 6.47
N GLY A 87 20.12 12.67 6.08
CA GLY A 87 21.30 11.97 6.57
C GLY A 87 21.48 12.13 8.08
N ILE A 88 21.24 13.32 8.62
CA ILE A 88 21.31 13.57 10.06
C ILE A 88 20.24 12.75 10.82
N MET A 89 19.02 12.61 10.28
CA MET A 89 18.01 11.75 10.91
C MET A 89 18.32 10.25 10.84
N HIS A 90 19.00 9.80 9.79
CA HIS A 90 19.39 8.40 9.68
C HIS A 90 20.27 7.94 10.84
N LEU A 91 21.07 8.84 11.42
CA LEU A 91 21.98 8.50 12.51
C LEU A 91 21.24 7.97 13.75
N PRO A 92 20.44 8.79 14.47
CA PRO A 92 19.74 8.33 15.67
C PRO A 92 18.65 7.29 15.35
N GLN A 93 17.91 7.47 14.26
CA GLN A 93 16.82 6.54 13.91
C GLN A 93 17.35 5.16 13.50
N GLY A 94 18.42 5.11 12.69
CA GLY A 94 19.01 3.85 12.25
C GLY A 94 19.51 3.02 13.42
N MET A 95 20.26 3.65 14.33
CA MET A 95 20.76 2.99 15.54
C MET A 95 19.64 2.49 16.45
N ALA A 96 18.59 3.29 16.63
CA ALA A 96 17.47 2.93 17.48
C ALA A 96 16.63 1.78 16.88
N TYR A 97 16.51 1.73 15.56
CA TYR A 97 15.81 0.65 14.85
C TYR A 97 16.63 -0.64 14.79
N ALA A 98 17.96 -0.57 14.74
CA ALA A 98 18.81 -1.76 14.91
C ALA A 98 18.56 -2.45 16.27
N LEU A 99 18.36 -1.68 17.34
CA LEU A 99 17.98 -2.22 18.65
C LEU A 99 16.59 -2.90 18.65
N LEU A 100 15.65 -2.44 17.82
CA LEU A 100 14.36 -3.14 17.63
C LEU A 100 14.55 -4.46 16.89
N ALA A 101 15.47 -4.49 15.92
CA ALA A 101 15.87 -5.70 15.20
C ALA A 101 16.78 -6.64 16.02
N SER A 102 17.03 -6.32 17.29
CA SER A 102 17.88 -7.09 18.20
C SER A 102 19.30 -7.33 17.69
N VAL A 103 19.80 -6.40 16.89
CA VAL A 103 21.18 -6.36 16.38
C VAL A 103 21.94 -5.14 16.93
N PRO A 104 23.28 -5.14 16.92
CA PRO A 104 24.06 -4.01 17.39
C PRO A 104 23.72 -2.70 16.64
N PRO A 105 23.72 -1.53 17.31
CA PRO A 105 23.31 -0.24 16.72
C PRO A 105 24.00 0.14 15.41
N VAL A 106 25.27 -0.23 15.25
CA VAL A 106 26.09 0.09 14.07
C VAL A 106 25.48 -0.46 12.78
N PHE A 107 24.84 -1.63 12.83
CA PHE A 107 24.18 -2.22 11.65
C PHE A 107 23.00 -1.36 11.15
N GLY A 108 22.43 -0.51 12.00
CA GLY A 108 21.43 0.48 11.59
C GLY A 108 21.98 1.59 10.69
N LEU A 109 23.25 1.95 10.88
CA LEU A 109 23.96 2.91 10.02
C LEU A 109 24.31 2.26 8.67
N TYR A 110 24.73 0.98 8.67
CA TYR A 110 24.97 0.23 7.43
C TYR A 110 23.69 0.06 6.60
N SER A 111 22.59 -0.32 7.23
CA SER A 111 21.26 -0.42 6.60
C SER A 111 20.76 0.95 6.09
N SER A 112 21.28 2.06 6.60
CA SER A 112 20.97 3.41 6.12
C SER A 112 21.87 3.88 4.97
N LEU A 113 23.00 3.21 4.74
CA LEU A 113 24.00 3.55 3.74
C LEU A 113 23.79 2.75 2.44
N TYR A 114 24.06 1.43 2.48
CA TYR A 114 24.15 0.62 1.27
C TYR A 114 22.82 0.53 0.50
N PRO A 115 21.68 0.23 1.14
CA PRO A 115 20.42 0.13 0.41
C PRO A 115 19.98 1.45 -0.23
N THR A 116 20.31 2.59 0.40
CA THR A 116 20.02 3.92 -0.14
C THR A 116 20.79 4.19 -1.44
N LEU A 117 22.06 3.77 -1.53
CA LEU A 117 22.88 3.89 -2.74
C LEU A 117 22.33 3.02 -3.88
N ILE A 118 21.83 1.84 -3.58
CA ILE A 118 21.22 0.95 -4.58
C ILE A 118 19.88 1.52 -5.05
N TYR A 119 19.06 2.00 -4.13
CA TYR A 119 17.78 2.63 -4.47
C TYR A 119 17.95 3.88 -5.35
N PHE A 120 19.01 4.68 -5.15
CA PHE A 120 19.35 5.81 -6.02
C PHE A 120 19.44 5.42 -7.52
N ILE A 121 19.97 4.23 -7.80
CA ILE A 121 20.19 3.71 -9.16
C ILE A 121 18.89 3.17 -9.77
N PHE A 122 18.15 2.38 -8.98
CA PHE A 122 17.03 1.56 -9.48
C PHE A 122 15.65 2.12 -9.18
N GLY A 123 15.52 3.05 -8.24
CA GLY A 123 14.26 3.62 -7.77
C GLY A 123 13.61 4.56 -8.78
N THR A 124 12.28 4.56 -8.82
CA THR A 124 11.49 5.46 -9.68
C THR A 124 10.91 6.64 -8.92
N SER A 125 10.65 6.48 -7.62
CA SER A 125 10.13 7.58 -6.80
C SER A 125 11.22 8.59 -6.45
N ARG A 126 10.92 9.89 -6.64
CA ARG A 126 11.86 10.99 -6.45
C ARG A 126 12.01 11.46 -5.00
N HIS A 127 10.97 11.27 -4.18
CA HIS A 127 10.88 11.91 -2.85
C HIS A 127 10.93 10.94 -1.68
N ILE A 128 10.88 9.63 -1.93
CA ILE A 128 10.95 8.66 -0.83
C ILE A 128 12.39 8.49 -0.37
N SER A 129 12.57 8.39 0.95
CA SER A 129 13.85 8.10 1.59
C SER A 129 13.84 6.64 2.08
N ILE A 130 14.63 5.80 1.40
CA ILE A 130 14.85 4.39 1.79
C ILE A 130 15.80 4.32 2.98
N GLY A 131 15.58 3.36 3.87
CA GLY A 131 16.50 3.02 4.94
C GLY A 131 15.82 2.20 6.03
N THR A 132 16.36 2.22 7.23
CA THR A 132 15.79 1.53 8.39
C THR A 132 14.38 2.03 8.72
N PHE A 133 13.49 1.12 9.09
CA PHE A 133 12.12 1.44 9.46
C PHE A 133 11.64 0.57 10.62
N THR A 134 10.86 1.17 11.53
CA THR A 134 10.43 0.54 12.79
C THR A 134 9.78 -0.82 12.58
N ILE A 135 8.83 -0.92 11.64
CA ILE A 135 8.01 -2.13 11.46
C ILE A 135 8.87 -3.31 10.99
N LEU A 136 9.67 -3.10 9.94
CA LEU A 136 10.58 -4.15 9.45
C LEU A 136 11.62 -4.52 10.49
N SER A 137 12.06 -3.56 11.31
CA SER A 137 13.00 -3.84 12.38
C SER A 137 12.40 -4.74 13.45
N ILE A 138 11.14 -4.54 13.85
CA ILE A 138 10.45 -5.42 14.80
C ILE A 138 10.26 -6.82 14.20
N MET A 139 9.86 -6.90 12.93
CA MET A 139 9.71 -8.18 12.24
C MET A 139 11.04 -8.95 12.13
N VAL A 140 12.15 -8.26 11.85
CA VAL A 140 13.49 -8.89 11.89
C VAL A 140 13.85 -9.27 13.34
N GLY A 141 13.53 -8.42 14.31
CA GLY A 141 13.75 -8.65 15.73
C GLY A 141 13.07 -9.92 16.25
N SER A 142 11.82 -10.16 15.85
CA SER A 142 11.10 -11.38 16.24
C SER A 142 11.75 -12.65 15.68
N VAL A 143 12.30 -12.59 14.46
CA VAL A 143 13.01 -13.73 13.84
C VAL A 143 14.35 -13.98 14.52
N THR A 144 15.14 -12.93 14.70
CA THR A 144 16.47 -13.03 15.33
C THR A 144 16.38 -13.56 16.75
N GLU A 145 15.36 -13.20 17.51
CA GLU A 145 15.17 -13.71 18.87
C GLU A 145 14.57 -15.10 18.94
N ARG A 146 13.71 -15.45 17.98
CA ARG A 146 13.18 -16.81 17.85
C ARG A 146 14.30 -17.81 17.55
N LEU A 147 15.23 -17.45 16.68
CA LEU A 147 16.35 -18.32 16.26
C LEU A 147 17.59 -18.20 17.16
N ALA A 148 17.77 -17.06 17.83
CA ALA A 148 18.89 -16.79 18.72
C ALA A 148 18.41 -16.28 20.10
N PRO A 149 17.69 -17.11 20.87
CA PRO A 149 17.25 -16.75 22.21
C PRO A 149 18.46 -16.69 23.15
N ASP A 150 18.41 -15.81 24.16
CA ASP A 150 19.54 -15.59 25.07
C ASP A 150 19.99 -16.87 25.80
N VAL A 151 19.06 -17.82 26.01
CA VAL A 151 19.31 -19.11 26.67
C VAL A 151 20.30 -20.03 25.93
N ASN A 152 20.42 -19.87 24.60
CA ASN A 152 21.32 -20.71 23.80
C ASN A 152 22.79 -20.27 23.91
N PHE A 153 23.04 -19.10 24.47
CA PHE A 153 24.36 -18.47 24.56
C PHE A 153 24.77 -18.22 26.02
N THR A 154 24.19 -18.93 26.97
CA THR A 154 24.59 -18.86 28.38
C THR A 154 25.89 -19.63 28.58
N ILE A 155 26.92 -18.94 29.05
CA ILE A 155 28.17 -19.54 29.49
C ILE A 155 28.02 -19.87 30.98
N ARG A 156 28.27 -21.14 31.34
CA ARG A 156 28.31 -21.58 32.73
C ARG A 156 29.76 -21.82 33.12
N ASN A 157 30.39 -20.85 33.79
CA ASN A 157 31.74 -21.05 34.32
C ASN A 157 31.69 -22.01 35.51
N GLY A 158 32.49 -23.08 35.45
CA GLY A 158 32.43 -24.24 36.36
C GLY A 158 32.78 -23.98 37.83
N THR A 159 32.94 -22.72 38.26
CA THR A 159 33.33 -22.37 39.63
C THR A 159 32.46 -21.31 40.32
N ASN A 160 31.49 -20.66 39.66
CA ASN A 160 30.53 -19.76 40.32
C ASN A 160 29.19 -19.73 39.57
N VAL A 161 28.09 -19.62 40.33
CA VAL A 161 26.67 -19.72 39.91
C VAL A 161 26.18 -18.51 39.09
N THR A 162 27.07 -17.78 38.43
CA THR A 162 26.69 -16.66 37.56
C THR A 162 26.48 -17.15 36.13
N GLU A 163 25.22 -17.18 35.70
CA GLU A 163 24.83 -17.37 34.31
C GLU A 163 25.14 -16.07 33.55
N GLU A 164 26.30 -16.02 32.89
CA GLU A 164 26.66 -14.90 32.01
C GLU A 164 26.33 -15.26 30.56
N VAL A 165 25.68 -14.35 29.85
CA VAL A 165 25.35 -14.54 28.43
C VAL A 165 26.52 -14.06 27.58
N ASP A 166 26.98 -14.89 26.63
CA ASP A 166 27.93 -14.47 25.61
C ASP A 166 27.27 -13.51 24.61
N ILE A 167 27.41 -12.22 24.87
CA ILE A 167 26.83 -11.16 24.06
C ILE A 167 27.45 -11.14 22.66
N ALA A 168 28.76 -11.38 22.54
CA ALA A 168 29.47 -11.22 21.27
C ALA A 168 29.07 -12.31 20.27
N THR A 169 29.08 -13.58 20.68
CA THR A 169 28.70 -14.70 19.82
C THR A 169 27.22 -14.63 19.44
N ARG A 170 26.36 -14.28 20.40
CA ARG A 170 24.93 -14.10 20.16
C ARG A 170 24.65 -13.02 19.13
N ASP A 171 25.26 -11.84 19.29
CA ASP A 171 24.99 -10.69 18.41
C ASP A 171 25.51 -10.95 16.99
N LEU A 172 26.65 -11.65 16.84
CA LEU A 172 27.14 -12.10 15.54
C LEU A 172 26.15 -13.03 14.84
N TYR A 173 25.59 -14.01 15.57
CA TYR A 173 24.60 -14.93 15.01
C TYR A 173 23.28 -14.21 14.66
N ARG A 174 22.81 -13.27 15.51
CA ARG A 174 21.64 -12.43 15.20
C ARG A 174 21.82 -11.61 13.93
N VAL A 175 23.01 -11.05 13.72
CA VAL A 175 23.35 -10.33 12.48
C VAL A 175 23.29 -11.27 11.27
N GLN A 176 23.81 -12.49 11.38
CA GLN A 176 23.73 -13.48 10.30
C GLN A 176 22.28 -13.85 9.96
N VAL A 177 21.43 -14.06 10.97
CA VAL A 177 20.01 -14.32 10.79
C VAL A 177 19.31 -13.13 10.13
N ALA A 178 19.55 -11.91 10.61
CA ALA A 178 18.97 -10.70 10.04
C ALA A 178 19.38 -10.50 8.57
N ALA A 179 20.66 -10.72 8.25
CA ALA A 179 21.19 -10.65 6.90
C ALA A 179 20.60 -11.72 5.98
N ALA A 180 20.50 -12.98 6.45
CA ALA A 180 19.93 -14.09 5.70
C ALA A 180 18.45 -13.84 5.36
N THR A 181 17.65 -13.43 6.34
CA THR A 181 16.24 -13.07 6.15
C THR A 181 16.08 -11.91 5.19
N THR A 182 16.99 -10.93 5.24
CA THR A 182 16.97 -9.74 4.37
C THR A 182 17.33 -10.06 2.92
N VAL A 183 18.37 -10.88 2.70
CA VAL A 183 18.72 -11.36 1.35
C VAL A 183 17.57 -12.19 0.77
N LEU A 184 17.02 -13.13 1.54
CA LEU A 184 15.90 -13.95 1.07
C LEU A 184 14.67 -13.10 0.75
N GLY A 185 14.32 -12.15 1.62
CA GLY A 185 13.21 -11.21 1.38
C GLY A 185 13.44 -10.37 0.12
N GLY A 186 14.67 -9.89 -0.10
CA GLY A 186 15.05 -9.16 -1.31
C GLY A 186 14.98 -10.03 -2.58
N LEU A 187 15.38 -11.30 -2.50
CA LEU A 187 15.24 -12.27 -3.61
C LEU A 187 13.78 -12.54 -3.96
N ILE A 188 12.91 -12.66 -2.94
CA ILE A 188 11.46 -12.78 -3.14
C ILE A 188 10.91 -11.52 -3.81
N GLN A 189 11.31 -10.33 -3.36
CA GLN A 189 10.91 -9.06 -3.99
C GLN A 189 11.37 -8.99 -5.46
N LEU A 190 12.62 -9.37 -5.74
CA LEU A 190 13.14 -9.43 -7.11
C LEU A 190 12.32 -10.38 -7.99
N PHE A 191 12.06 -11.59 -7.50
CA PHE A 191 11.24 -12.57 -8.20
C PHE A 191 9.84 -12.03 -8.50
N LEU A 192 9.15 -11.48 -7.49
CA LEU A 192 7.82 -10.89 -7.66
C LEU A 192 7.84 -9.69 -8.63
N GLY A 193 8.90 -8.89 -8.62
CA GLY A 193 9.10 -7.77 -9.56
C GLY A 193 9.26 -8.24 -11.01
N VAL A 194 10.05 -9.29 -11.24
CA VAL A 194 10.27 -9.87 -12.58
C VAL A 194 8.99 -10.50 -13.14
N VAL A 195 8.20 -11.18 -12.29
CA VAL A 195 6.89 -11.76 -12.67
C VAL A 195 5.80 -10.68 -12.85
N LYS A 196 6.13 -9.40 -12.64
CA LYS A 196 5.20 -8.26 -12.70
C LYS A 196 4.05 -8.36 -11.69
N PHE A 197 4.34 -8.91 -10.51
CA PHE A 197 3.39 -9.04 -9.40
C PHE A 197 3.11 -7.71 -8.69
N GLY A 198 3.65 -6.58 -9.18
CA GLY A 198 3.42 -5.25 -8.63
C GLY A 198 1.95 -4.82 -8.64
N PHE A 199 1.08 -5.49 -9.42
CA PHE A 199 -0.36 -5.28 -9.40
C PHE A 199 -0.98 -5.50 -8.01
N VAL A 200 -0.37 -6.34 -7.15
CA VAL A 200 -0.84 -6.56 -5.78
C VAL A 200 -0.77 -5.31 -4.92
N GLY A 201 0.12 -4.37 -5.26
CA GLY A 201 0.15 -3.04 -4.67
C GLY A 201 -1.12 -2.21 -4.93
N THR A 202 -2.07 -2.70 -5.74
CA THR A 202 -3.39 -2.09 -5.95
C THR A 202 -4.41 -2.55 -4.90
N TYR A 203 -4.26 -3.76 -4.35
CA TYR A 203 -5.16 -4.31 -3.32
C TYR A 203 -4.78 -3.88 -1.90
N LEU A 204 -3.56 -3.38 -1.71
CA LEU A 204 -3.10 -2.78 -0.46
C LEU A 204 -3.62 -1.34 -0.34
N SER A 205 -4.88 -1.21 0.09
CA SER A 205 -5.56 0.08 0.22
C SER A 205 -4.85 0.99 1.24
N GLU A 206 -4.93 2.30 1.05
CA GLU A 206 -4.36 3.27 2.01
C GLU A 206 -4.91 3.09 3.44
N PRO A 207 -6.22 2.87 3.67
CA PRO A 207 -6.75 2.57 5.00
C PRO A 207 -6.11 1.36 5.66
N LEU A 208 -5.89 0.27 4.91
CA LEU A 208 -5.24 -0.94 5.41
C LEU A 208 -3.80 -0.65 5.85
N VAL A 209 -3.01 0.02 4.99
CA VAL A 209 -1.61 0.32 5.30
C VAL A 209 -1.51 1.24 6.53
N ARG A 210 -2.38 2.24 6.65
CA ARG A 210 -2.42 3.14 7.82
C ARG A 210 -2.80 2.40 9.11
N ALA A 211 -3.87 1.61 9.10
CA ALA A 211 -4.26 0.78 10.25
C ALA A 211 -3.13 -0.15 10.70
N TYR A 212 -2.49 -0.82 9.74
CA TYR A 212 -1.35 -1.70 9.97
C TYR A 212 -0.18 -0.95 10.61
N THR A 213 0.16 0.24 10.09
CA THR A 213 1.24 1.04 10.66
C THR A 213 0.92 1.56 12.07
N THR A 214 -0.34 1.92 12.34
CA THR A 214 -0.79 2.33 13.68
C THR A 214 -0.67 1.19 14.69
N ALA A 215 -1.10 -0.02 14.31
CA ALA A 215 -0.93 -1.21 15.15
C ALA A 215 0.56 -1.52 15.35
N ALA A 216 1.37 -1.47 14.29
CA ALA A 216 2.80 -1.71 14.41
C ALA A 216 3.53 -0.68 15.29
N ALA A 217 3.07 0.57 15.30
CA ALA A 217 3.56 1.58 16.24
C ALA A 217 3.29 1.17 17.70
N ALA A 218 2.11 0.63 18.02
CA ALA A 218 1.82 0.12 19.35
C ALA A 218 2.72 -1.08 19.75
N HIS A 219 2.99 -2.01 18.82
CA HIS A 219 4.01 -3.05 19.02
C HIS A 219 5.41 -2.46 19.31
N ALA A 220 5.79 -1.41 18.58
CA ALA A 220 7.05 -0.72 18.79
C ALA A 220 7.16 -0.06 20.16
N VAL A 221 6.07 0.57 20.64
CA VAL A 221 6.02 1.16 21.99
C VAL A 221 6.29 0.09 23.04
N VAL A 222 5.56 -1.03 23.00
CA VAL A 222 5.72 -2.12 23.97
C VAL A 222 7.13 -2.72 23.90
N GLY A 223 7.67 -2.89 22.69
CA GLY A 223 9.04 -3.38 22.49
C GLY A 223 10.12 -2.50 23.13
N GLN A 224 9.87 -1.19 23.21
CA GLN A 224 10.79 -0.19 23.78
C GLN A 224 10.61 0.05 25.28
N LEU A 225 9.50 -0.35 25.90
CA LEU A 225 9.26 -0.13 27.33
C LEU A 225 10.39 -0.67 28.21
N ARG A 226 10.97 -1.83 27.86
CA ARG A 226 12.14 -2.40 28.55
C ARG A 226 13.33 -1.44 28.59
N ASN A 227 13.62 -0.78 27.48
CA ASN A 227 14.83 0.04 27.32
C ASN A 227 14.68 1.37 28.05
N ILE A 228 13.44 1.85 28.19
CA ILE A 228 13.06 3.05 28.94
C ILE A 228 13.08 2.77 30.44
N SER A 229 12.50 1.63 30.85
CA SER A 229 12.37 1.24 32.25
C SER A 229 13.65 0.61 32.83
N GLY A 230 14.57 0.17 31.98
CA GLY A 230 15.81 -0.51 32.37
C GLY A 230 15.60 -1.95 32.86
N VAL A 231 14.45 -2.55 32.57
CA VAL A 231 14.06 -3.87 33.09
C VAL A 231 14.37 -4.98 32.10
N SER A 232 14.92 -6.10 32.60
CA SER A 232 15.14 -7.34 31.84
C SER A 232 13.83 -8.14 31.69
N ALA A 233 12.97 -7.69 30.76
CA ALA A 233 11.75 -8.39 30.38
C ALA A 233 12.01 -9.43 29.28
N LYS A 234 11.32 -10.58 29.35
CA LYS A 234 11.38 -11.60 28.29
C LYS A 234 10.58 -11.10 27.09
N ARG A 235 11.05 -11.37 25.86
CA ARG A 235 10.24 -11.17 24.65
C ARG A 235 9.50 -12.45 24.33
N PHE A 236 8.21 -12.31 24.11
CA PHE A 236 7.36 -13.39 23.61
C PHE A 236 7.25 -13.27 22.09
N SER A 237 7.12 -14.40 21.40
CA SER A 237 6.82 -14.48 19.98
C SER A 237 5.54 -15.28 19.77
N GLY A 238 4.84 -15.07 18.66
CA GLY A 238 3.56 -15.74 18.36
C GLY A 238 2.32 -14.94 18.78
N PRO A 239 1.11 -15.47 18.54
CA PRO A 239 -0.13 -14.75 18.80
C PRO A 239 -0.19 -14.24 20.25
N LEU A 240 -0.75 -13.04 20.42
CA LEU A 240 -0.88 -12.32 21.69
C LEU A 240 0.46 -11.93 22.35
N SER A 241 1.59 -11.99 21.61
CA SER A 241 2.91 -11.61 22.13
C SER A 241 2.95 -10.21 22.77
N LEU A 242 2.18 -9.27 22.19
CA LEU A 242 2.06 -7.91 22.68
C LEU A 242 1.54 -7.87 24.11
N ILE A 243 0.46 -8.61 24.38
CA ILE A 243 -0.19 -8.67 25.69
C ILE A 243 0.73 -9.34 26.69
N TYR A 244 1.33 -10.48 26.33
CA TYR A 244 2.26 -11.18 27.22
C TYR A 244 3.49 -10.33 27.57
N THR A 245 4.05 -9.62 26.58
CA THR A 245 5.19 -8.74 26.81
C THR A 245 4.80 -7.55 27.68
N LEU A 246 3.63 -6.96 27.45
CA LEU A 246 3.11 -5.86 28.28
C LEU A 246 2.89 -6.31 29.73
N VAL A 247 2.29 -7.49 29.93
CA VAL A 247 2.08 -8.07 31.27
C VAL A 247 3.42 -8.33 31.99
N ASP A 248 4.41 -8.95 31.34
CA ASP A 248 5.73 -9.21 31.96
C ASP A 248 6.47 -7.91 32.33
N VAL A 249 6.40 -6.88 31.47
CA VAL A 249 6.97 -5.57 31.74
C VAL A 249 6.26 -4.90 32.93
N CYS A 250 4.92 -4.92 32.97
CA CYS A 250 4.14 -4.35 34.06
C CYS A 250 4.41 -5.07 35.40
N SER A 251 4.54 -6.40 35.39
CA SER A 251 4.87 -7.19 36.59
C SER A 251 6.25 -6.87 37.15
N LYS A 252 7.21 -6.49 36.29
CA LYS A 252 8.59 -6.16 36.69
C LYS A 252 8.84 -4.66 36.84
N LEU A 253 7.81 -3.82 36.70
CA LEU A 253 7.91 -2.37 36.87
C LEU A 253 8.45 -1.93 38.25
N PRO A 254 8.21 -2.66 39.37
CA PRO A 254 8.84 -2.33 40.65
C PRO A 254 10.36 -2.47 40.67
N GLN A 255 10.94 -3.25 39.75
CA GLN A 255 12.40 -3.51 39.65
C GLN A 255 13.08 -2.55 38.66
N THR A 256 12.53 -1.35 38.47
CA THR A 256 13.00 -0.39 37.50
C THR A 256 14.30 0.27 37.91
N HIS A 257 15.22 0.44 36.96
CA HIS A 257 16.46 1.16 37.18
C HIS A 257 16.19 2.67 37.09
N LEU A 258 16.01 3.32 38.24
CA LEU A 258 15.61 4.73 38.36
C LEU A 258 16.49 5.69 37.54
N PRO A 259 17.84 5.56 37.48
CA PRO A 259 18.66 6.43 36.64
C PRO A 259 18.35 6.32 35.15
N THR A 260 18.11 5.10 34.65
CA THR A 260 17.74 4.86 33.25
C THR A 260 16.39 5.48 32.93
N LEU A 261 15.43 5.34 33.85
CA LEU A 261 14.12 5.94 33.72
C LEU A 261 14.21 7.48 33.71
N ALA A 262 14.99 8.08 34.61
CA ALA A 262 15.21 9.52 34.65
C ALA A 262 15.82 10.06 33.34
N VAL A 263 16.87 9.41 32.83
CA VAL A 263 17.49 9.76 31.54
C VAL A 263 16.47 9.64 30.40
N SER A 264 15.69 8.56 30.37
CA SER A 264 14.65 8.37 29.35
C SER A 264 13.56 9.45 29.41
N ALA A 265 13.12 9.86 30.61
CA ALA A 265 12.08 10.88 30.80
C ALA A 265 12.57 12.28 30.42
N VAL A 266 13.80 12.64 30.82
CA VAL A 266 14.43 13.92 30.46
C VAL A 266 14.64 14.01 28.96
N THR A 267 15.22 12.98 28.35
CA THR A 267 15.43 12.93 26.89
C THR A 267 14.13 13.00 26.11
N MET A 268 13.09 12.27 26.54
CA MET A 268 11.76 12.34 25.95
C MET A 268 11.17 13.75 25.99
N THR A 269 11.23 14.38 27.16
CA THR A 269 10.68 15.73 27.37
C THR A 269 11.40 16.75 26.50
N LEU A 270 12.73 16.69 26.46
CA LEU A 270 13.55 17.56 25.60
C LEU A 270 13.23 17.36 24.11
N LEU A 271 13.16 16.11 23.65
CA LEU A 271 12.85 15.78 22.26
C LEU A 271 11.44 16.27 21.85
N ILE A 272 10.44 16.06 22.70
CA ILE A 272 9.06 16.51 22.44
C ILE A 272 9.01 18.04 22.42
N ALA A 273 9.55 18.69 23.45
CA ALA A 273 9.54 20.16 23.56
C ALA A 273 10.23 20.80 22.35
N ALA A 274 11.38 20.29 21.95
CA ALA A 274 12.12 20.82 20.82
C ALA A 274 11.45 20.53 19.47
N LYS A 275 10.72 19.41 19.30
CA LYS A 275 9.91 19.17 18.09
C LYS A 275 8.70 20.10 18.00
N GLU A 276 7.99 20.34 19.10
CA GLU A 276 6.88 21.30 19.14
C GLU A 276 7.39 22.73 18.89
N LEU A 277 8.53 23.09 19.47
CA LEU A 277 9.18 24.37 19.25
C LEU A 277 9.59 24.55 17.78
N ASN A 278 10.20 23.53 17.17
CA ASN A 278 10.55 23.53 15.75
C ASN A 278 9.29 23.63 14.86
N GLY A 279 8.17 23.01 15.28
CA GLY A 279 6.87 23.19 14.63
C GLY A 279 6.37 24.63 14.71
N PHE A 280 6.48 25.29 15.87
CA PHE A 280 6.09 26.68 16.05
C PHE A 280 6.95 27.64 15.22
N PHE A 281 8.27 27.40 15.15
CA PHE A 281 9.21 28.20 14.36
C PHE A 281 9.35 27.77 12.89
N SER A 282 8.57 26.77 12.45
CA SER A 282 8.64 26.25 11.08
C SER A 282 8.35 27.30 10.00
N SER A 283 7.63 28.37 10.35
CA SER A 283 7.39 29.52 9.45
C SER A 283 8.60 30.44 9.26
N LYS A 284 9.59 30.37 10.16
CA LYS A 284 10.78 31.24 10.17
C LYS A 284 12.07 30.49 9.83
N LEU A 285 12.11 29.18 9.98
CA LEU A 285 13.30 28.36 9.73
C LEU A 285 13.19 27.63 8.38
N PRO A 286 14.16 27.79 7.46
CA PRO A 286 14.15 27.12 6.17
C PRO A 286 14.43 25.60 6.26
N VAL A 287 15.02 25.14 7.37
CA VAL A 287 15.38 23.74 7.59
C VAL A 287 14.98 23.35 9.03
N PRO A 288 14.32 22.19 9.24
CA PRO A 288 13.99 21.73 10.58
C PRO A 288 15.27 21.47 11.39
N VAL A 289 15.33 22.01 12.61
CA VAL A 289 16.48 21.79 13.52
C VAL A 289 16.62 20.29 13.79
N PRO A 290 17.83 19.69 13.65
CA PRO A 290 18.07 18.28 13.92
C PRO A 290 18.13 17.99 15.42
N VAL A 291 16.99 18.14 16.09
CA VAL A 291 16.83 17.98 17.55
C VAL A 291 17.39 16.64 18.03
N GLU A 292 17.14 15.57 17.28
CA GLU A 292 17.56 14.20 17.64
C GLU A 292 19.08 14.08 17.75
N LEU A 293 19.83 14.74 16.86
CA LEU A 293 21.29 14.74 16.91
C LEU A 293 21.81 15.57 18.09
N ILE A 294 21.23 16.75 18.34
CA ILE A 294 21.63 17.64 19.45
C ILE A 294 21.43 16.95 20.80
N THR A 295 20.30 16.27 20.97
CA THR A 295 20.03 15.50 22.21
C THR A 295 20.95 14.31 22.38
N VAL A 296 21.39 13.70 21.28
CA VAL A 296 22.36 12.60 21.33
C VAL A 296 23.76 13.13 21.65
N SER A 297 24.20 14.21 21.00
CA SER A 297 25.52 14.80 21.21
C SER A 297 25.70 15.34 22.63
N SER A 298 24.65 15.90 23.24
CA SER A 298 24.74 16.40 24.62
C SER A 298 24.96 15.30 25.66
N HIS A 299 24.51 14.07 25.40
CA HIS A 299 24.76 12.93 26.30
C HIS A 299 26.12 12.30 26.06
N VAL A 300 26.62 12.41 24.82
CA VAL A 300 27.94 11.92 24.41
C VAL A 300 29.06 12.73 25.05
N GLU A 301 28.96 14.06 25.16
CA GLU A 301 29.98 14.89 25.83
C GLU A 301 30.17 14.50 27.31
N THR A 302 29.10 14.12 28.00
CA THR A 302 29.14 13.66 29.39
C THR A 302 29.81 12.29 29.54
N LEU A 303 29.73 11.44 28.51
CA LEU A 303 30.39 10.12 28.45
C LEU A 303 31.88 10.26 28.09
N TRP A 304 32.24 11.21 27.22
CA TRP A 304 33.62 11.51 26.83
C TRP A 304 34.54 11.92 27.98
N ALA A 305 33.98 12.44 29.08
CA ALA A 305 34.76 12.74 30.28
C ALA A 305 35.21 11.47 31.04
N CYS A 306 34.64 10.30 30.76
CA CYS A 306 34.82 9.07 31.55
C CYS A 306 35.56 7.93 30.83
N THR A 307 35.77 7.98 29.51
CA THR A 307 36.34 6.86 28.75
C THR A 307 37.40 7.33 27.76
N VAL A 308 38.67 7.13 28.14
CA VAL A 308 39.83 7.19 27.24
C VAL A 308 40.01 5.81 26.61
N GLU A 309 40.14 5.80 25.28
CA GLU A 309 40.55 4.68 24.40
C GLU A 309 39.63 3.44 24.30
N SER A 310 38.75 3.46 23.29
CA SER A 310 38.33 2.26 22.57
C SER A 310 38.92 2.28 21.15
N SER A 311 39.88 1.38 20.90
CA SER A 311 40.75 1.36 19.70
C SER A 311 40.21 0.63 18.48
N LEU A 312 38.89 0.38 18.40
CA LEU A 312 38.30 -0.24 17.21
C LEU A 312 37.21 0.66 16.63
N GLY A 313 37.65 1.62 15.81
CA GLY A 313 36.76 2.41 14.96
C GLY A 313 35.97 1.49 14.02
N PRO A 314 34.77 1.89 13.58
CA PRO A 314 33.97 1.04 12.70
C PRO A 314 34.64 0.95 11.34
N VAL A 315 35.23 -0.21 11.09
CA VAL A 315 35.71 -0.62 9.78
C VAL A 315 34.48 -0.89 8.92
N LEU A 316 34.49 -0.37 7.69
CA LEU A 316 33.47 -0.67 6.69
C LEU A 316 33.35 -2.19 6.57
N GLN A 317 32.14 -2.73 6.75
CA GLN A 317 31.93 -4.18 6.70
C GLN A 317 32.31 -4.75 5.34
N THR A 318 33.09 -5.83 5.36
CA THR A 318 33.40 -6.61 4.15
C THR A 318 32.15 -7.36 3.71
N PRO A 319 31.92 -7.54 2.40
CA PRO A 319 30.83 -8.37 1.91
C PRO A 319 30.92 -9.78 2.48
N ASN A 320 29.83 -10.26 3.06
CA ASN A 320 29.69 -11.60 3.61
C ASN A 320 28.45 -12.28 3.02
N VAL A 321 28.60 -13.53 2.59
CA VAL A 321 27.50 -14.30 2.01
C VAL A 321 26.70 -14.94 3.15
N PRO A 322 25.39 -14.66 3.28
CA PRO A 322 24.58 -15.29 4.32
C PRO A 322 24.48 -16.80 4.13
N SER A 323 24.46 -17.56 5.22
CA SER A 323 24.36 -19.02 5.17
C SER A 323 23.00 -19.46 4.62
N VAL A 324 23.02 -20.19 3.50
CA VAL A 324 21.82 -20.69 2.81
C VAL A 324 21.01 -21.67 3.68
N SER A 325 21.63 -22.33 4.66
CA SER A 325 20.94 -23.20 5.62
C SER A 325 19.81 -22.49 6.37
N LEU A 326 20.01 -21.22 6.74
CA LEU A 326 19.02 -20.41 7.46
C LEU A 326 17.78 -20.11 6.61
N PHE A 327 17.87 -20.19 5.27
CA PHE A 327 16.76 -19.79 4.39
C PHE A 327 15.51 -20.65 4.62
N ARG A 328 15.69 -21.93 4.96
CA ARG A 328 14.56 -22.82 5.23
C ARG A 328 13.77 -22.41 6.48
N GLU A 329 14.45 -21.84 7.48
CA GLU A 329 13.86 -21.47 8.78
C GLU A 329 13.22 -20.08 8.78
N VAL A 330 13.58 -19.24 7.81
CA VAL A 330 13.13 -17.83 7.72
C VAL A 330 12.29 -17.53 6.48
N ILE A 331 11.97 -18.53 5.65
CA ILE A 331 11.25 -18.32 4.38
C ILE A 331 9.89 -17.63 4.56
N GLY A 332 9.12 -18.01 5.59
CA GLY A 332 7.83 -17.39 5.89
C GLY A 332 7.98 -15.93 6.33
N ASP A 333 8.95 -15.67 7.21
CA ASP A 333 9.26 -14.32 7.70
C ASP A 333 9.77 -13.41 6.58
N ALA A 334 10.64 -13.94 5.73
CA ALA A 334 11.19 -13.24 4.57
C ALA A 334 10.10 -12.87 3.56
N PHE A 335 9.12 -13.76 3.33
CA PHE A 335 7.96 -13.46 2.49
C PHE A 335 7.10 -12.33 3.08
N ALA A 336 6.80 -12.38 4.38
CA ALA A 336 6.05 -11.33 5.06
C ALA A 336 6.78 -9.98 4.99
N LEU A 337 8.09 -9.95 5.29
CA LEU A 337 8.94 -8.76 5.16
C LEU A 337 8.96 -8.21 3.73
N ALA A 338 9.04 -9.08 2.72
CA ALA A 338 9.03 -8.70 1.32
C ALA A 338 7.74 -7.95 0.94
N VAL A 339 6.59 -8.50 1.33
CA VAL A 339 5.26 -7.91 1.05
C VAL A 339 5.06 -6.62 1.83
N VAL A 340 5.33 -6.60 3.14
CA VAL A 340 5.20 -5.39 3.99
C VAL A 340 6.10 -4.26 3.48
N GLY A 341 7.37 -4.56 3.24
CA GLY A 341 8.36 -3.57 2.78
C GLY A 341 7.96 -2.94 1.45
N TYR A 342 7.48 -3.76 0.51
CA TYR A 342 6.95 -3.29 -0.77
C TYR A 342 5.68 -2.45 -0.59
N ALA A 343 4.70 -2.95 0.18
CA ALA A 343 3.42 -2.29 0.41
C ALA A 343 3.57 -0.85 0.90
N ILE A 344 4.43 -0.67 1.91
CA ILE A 344 4.72 0.65 2.49
C ILE A 344 5.43 1.53 1.46
N SER A 345 6.46 1.00 0.79
CA SER A 345 7.25 1.78 -0.18
C SER A 345 6.42 2.25 -1.38
N ILE A 346 5.60 1.37 -1.97
CA ILE A 346 4.73 1.74 -3.11
C ILE A 346 3.60 2.68 -2.70
N SER A 347 3.02 2.50 -1.49
CA SER A 347 2.00 3.39 -0.96
C SER A 347 2.55 4.81 -0.84
N LEU A 348 3.69 4.99 -0.17
CA LEU A 348 4.37 6.28 -0.05
C LEU A 348 4.78 6.86 -1.41
N GLY A 349 5.35 6.02 -2.26
CA GLY A 349 5.76 6.39 -3.61
C GLY A 349 4.60 6.99 -4.40
N LYS A 350 3.45 6.31 -4.41
CA LYS A 350 2.22 6.79 -5.07
C LYS A 350 1.66 8.06 -4.43
N THR A 351 1.67 8.20 -3.10
CA THR A 351 1.22 9.42 -2.42
C THR A 351 2.03 10.64 -2.85
N PHE A 352 3.36 10.55 -2.86
CA PHE A 352 4.21 11.67 -3.28
C PHE A 352 4.17 11.91 -4.79
N ALA A 353 3.99 10.85 -5.59
CA ALA A 353 3.78 10.92 -7.03
C ALA A 353 2.51 11.70 -7.38
N LEU A 354 1.40 11.40 -6.69
CA LEU A 354 0.14 12.13 -6.83
C LEU A 354 0.30 13.60 -6.41
N LYS A 355 0.98 13.86 -5.27
CA LYS A 355 1.19 15.22 -4.75
C LYS A 355 2.03 16.10 -5.69
N HIS A 356 3.02 15.54 -6.38
CA HIS A 356 3.95 16.30 -7.24
C HIS A 356 3.76 16.04 -8.75
N GLY A 357 2.71 15.34 -9.16
CA GLY A 357 2.36 15.14 -10.57
C GLY A 357 3.35 14.29 -11.38
N TYR A 358 3.96 13.26 -10.78
CA TYR A 358 4.76 12.27 -11.52
C TYR A 358 4.18 10.86 -11.40
N LYS A 359 4.71 9.90 -12.16
CA LYS A 359 4.30 8.48 -12.10
C LYS A 359 5.39 7.64 -11.45
N VAL A 360 4.97 6.65 -10.67
CA VAL A 360 5.82 5.64 -10.02
C VAL A 360 5.42 4.28 -10.58
N ASP A 361 6.41 3.49 -11.01
CA ASP A 361 6.17 2.15 -11.54
C ASP A 361 6.23 1.12 -10.42
N SER A 362 5.08 0.49 -10.15
CA SER A 362 4.93 -0.55 -9.13
C SER A 362 5.92 -1.71 -9.26
N ASN A 363 6.17 -2.19 -10.48
CA ASN A 363 7.07 -3.35 -10.67
C ASN A 363 8.53 -2.96 -10.49
N GLN A 364 8.91 -1.79 -11.00
CA GLN A 364 10.27 -1.30 -10.87
C GLN A 364 10.59 -0.93 -9.41
N GLU A 365 9.65 -0.39 -8.64
CA GLU A 365 9.82 -0.18 -7.20
C GLU A 365 10.06 -1.49 -6.44
N LEU A 366 9.33 -2.55 -6.82
CA LEU A 366 9.49 -3.88 -6.23
C LEU A 366 10.89 -4.46 -6.52
N VAL A 367 11.38 -4.31 -7.75
CA VAL A 367 12.76 -4.68 -8.14
C VAL A 367 13.80 -3.82 -7.42
N ALA A 368 13.60 -2.49 -7.38
CA ALA A 368 14.54 -1.57 -6.75
C ALA A 368 14.71 -1.86 -5.26
N LEU A 369 13.60 -2.08 -4.54
CA LEU A 369 13.63 -2.46 -3.13
C LEU A 369 14.27 -3.83 -2.91
N GLY A 370 13.95 -4.81 -3.77
CA GLY A 370 14.55 -6.15 -3.74
C GLY A 370 16.07 -6.11 -3.91
N LEU A 371 16.57 -5.39 -4.91
CA LEU A 371 18.02 -5.17 -5.11
C LEU A 371 18.65 -4.48 -3.91
N SER A 372 17.96 -3.49 -3.33
CA SER A 372 18.47 -2.73 -2.18
C SER A 372 18.64 -3.62 -0.95
N ASN A 373 17.69 -4.52 -0.71
CA ASN A 373 17.74 -5.51 0.38
C ASN A 373 18.76 -6.63 0.11
N VAL A 374 18.85 -7.16 -1.11
CA VAL A 374 19.86 -8.19 -1.46
C VAL A 374 21.27 -7.63 -1.29
N ALA A 375 21.54 -6.48 -1.90
CA ALA A 375 22.85 -5.84 -1.81
C ALA A 375 23.18 -5.47 -0.36
N GLY A 376 22.24 -4.87 0.38
CA GLY A 376 22.42 -4.55 1.79
C GLY A 376 22.70 -5.78 2.65
N GLY A 377 21.99 -6.88 2.42
CA GLY A 377 22.16 -8.12 3.18
C GLY A 377 23.55 -8.76 3.00
N PHE A 378 24.19 -8.62 1.83
CA PHE A 378 25.60 -9.00 1.65
C PHE A 378 26.55 -8.14 2.48
N PHE A 379 26.18 -6.91 2.85
CA PHE A 379 26.92 -6.09 3.81
C PHE A 379 26.37 -6.22 5.24
N GLN A 380 25.71 -7.34 5.55
CA GLN A 380 25.13 -7.65 6.86
C GLN A 380 24.07 -6.63 7.34
N CYS A 381 23.43 -5.91 6.42
CA CYS A 381 22.31 -5.05 6.75
C CYS A 381 21.05 -5.88 7.02
N PHE A 382 20.12 -5.28 7.75
CA PHE A 382 18.76 -5.80 7.90
C PHE A 382 17.80 -5.06 6.96
N SER A 383 16.62 -5.65 6.75
CA SER A 383 15.63 -5.22 5.76
C SER A 383 15.23 -3.75 5.91
N VAL A 384 15.19 -3.06 4.78
CA VAL A 384 14.88 -1.62 4.67
C VAL A 384 13.58 -1.37 3.90
N CYS A 385 13.00 -0.20 4.10
CA CYS A 385 11.93 0.34 3.27
C CYS A 385 11.86 1.87 3.34
N ALA A 386 10.87 2.45 2.65
CA ALA A 386 10.62 3.88 2.71
C ALA A 386 10.10 4.31 4.10
N SER A 387 10.60 5.42 4.62
CA SER A 387 10.11 6.03 5.88
C SER A 387 9.30 7.29 5.63
N MET A 388 8.11 7.38 6.25
CA MET A 388 7.26 8.57 6.20
C MET A 388 7.97 9.80 6.76
N SER A 389 8.55 9.71 7.96
CA SER A 389 9.18 10.85 8.64
C SER A 389 10.35 11.42 7.84
N ARG A 390 11.21 10.56 7.30
CA ARG A 390 12.37 10.97 6.49
C ARG A 390 11.96 11.54 5.13
N SER A 391 11.04 10.87 4.44
CA SER A 391 10.52 11.34 3.14
C SER A 391 9.77 12.67 3.27
N LEU A 392 9.03 12.87 4.37
CA LEU A 392 8.35 14.14 4.62
C LEU A 392 9.35 15.28 4.79
N ILE A 393 10.42 15.06 5.55
CA ILE A 393 11.46 16.09 5.73
C ILE A 393 12.20 16.35 4.42
N GLN A 394 12.44 15.31 3.62
CA GLN A 394 13.00 15.48 2.28
C GLN A 394 12.14 16.42 1.43
N VAL A 395 10.82 16.22 1.43
CA VAL A 395 9.86 17.08 0.70
C VAL A 395 9.76 18.48 1.30
N THR A 396 9.67 18.63 2.62
CA THR A 396 9.50 19.95 3.25
C THR A 396 10.75 20.82 3.14
N THR A 397 11.94 20.22 3.04
CA THR A 397 13.20 20.93 2.77
C THR A 397 13.40 21.26 1.29
N GLY A 398 12.43 20.93 0.44
CA GLY A 398 12.47 21.24 -0.99
C GLY A 398 13.25 20.26 -1.85
N GLY A 399 13.54 19.05 -1.36
CA GLY A 399 14.16 17.99 -2.16
C GLY A 399 13.27 17.60 -3.34
N LYS A 400 13.85 17.51 -4.53
CA LYS A 400 13.16 17.29 -5.81
C LYS A 400 13.56 15.98 -6.48
N THR A 401 14.75 15.45 -6.18
CA THR A 401 15.28 14.23 -6.80
C THR A 401 15.91 13.28 -5.79
N GLN A 402 16.27 12.08 -6.25
CA GLN A 402 17.01 11.09 -5.45
C GLN A 402 18.48 11.48 -5.20
N MET A 403 18.98 12.59 -5.76
CA MET A 403 20.27 13.16 -5.35
C MET A 403 20.31 13.49 -3.85
N ALA A 404 19.15 13.81 -3.25
CA ALA A 404 19.04 13.96 -1.80
C ALA A 404 19.37 12.64 -1.06
N GLY A 405 18.96 11.49 -1.59
CA GLY A 405 19.30 10.17 -1.04
C GLY A 405 20.79 9.83 -1.18
N LEU A 406 21.43 10.25 -2.27
CA LEU A 406 22.88 10.12 -2.41
C LEU A 406 23.63 10.99 -1.40
N ALA A 407 23.22 12.24 -1.24
CA ALA A 407 23.82 13.15 -0.27
C ALA A 407 23.60 12.67 1.18
N SER A 408 22.43 12.10 1.50
CA SER A 408 22.20 11.50 2.81
C SER A 408 23.10 10.29 3.06
N ALA A 409 23.28 9.41 2.07
CA ALA A 409 24.18 8.28 2.15
C ALA A 409 25.65 8.72 2.37
N LEU A 410 26.10 9.80 1.72
CA LEU A 410 27.43 10.37 1.93
C LEU A 410 27.62 10.90 3.36
N ILE A 411 26.62 11.58 3.93
CA ILE A 411 26.68 12.04 5.33
C ILE A 411 26.77 10.87 6.30
N VAL A 412 26.00 9.81 6.07
CA VAL A 412 26.07 8.59 6.89
C VAL A 412 27.45 7.93 6.76
N LEU A 413 28.01 7.87 5.54
CA LEU A 413 29.34 7.31 5.30
C LEU A 413 30.44 8.08 6.05
N VAL A 414 30.46 9.41 5.94
CA VAL A 414 31.42 10.26 6.67
C VAL A 414 31.28 10.06 8.17
N THR A 415 30.04 9.96 8.66
CA THR A 415 29.76 9.73 10.08
C THR A 415 30.28 8.39 10.56
N ILE A 416 30.07 7.31 9.80
CA ILE A 416 30.62 5.99 10.13
C ILE A 416 32.16 6.08 10.21
N LEU A 417 32.81 6.63 9.18
CA LEU A 417 34.28 6.65 9.10
C LEU A 417 34.98 7.53 10.15
N LYS A 418 34.36 8.65 10.55
CA LYS A 418 34.98 9.64 11.44
C LYS A 418 34.41 9.69 12.84
N LEU A 419 33.11 9.45 12.98
CA LEU A 419 32.37 9.63 14.24
C LEU A 419 31.82 8.30 14.77
N GLY A 420 32.06 7.16 14.12
CA GLY A 420 31.40 5.92 14.53
C GLY A 420 31.80 5.39 15.92
N ALA A 421 33.01 5.71 16.41
CA ALA A 421 33.41 5.42 17.80
C ALA A 421 32.56 6.22 18.83
N LEU A 422 32.16 7.44 18.46
CA LEU A 422 31.30 8.31 19.28
C LEU A 422 29.96 7.65 19.63
N PHE A 423 29.48 6.81 18.71
CA PHE A 423 28.15 6.24 18.78
C PHE A 423 28.09 4.87 19.47
N GLN A 424 29.24 4.26 19.81
CA GLN A 424 29.28 2.96 20.49
C GLN A 424 28.79 3.03 21.94
N GLU A 425 29.00 4.17 22.61
CA GLU A 425 28.69 4.33 24.04
C GLU A 425 27.29 4.90 24.33
N LEU A 426 26.41 4.99 23.32
CA LEU A 426 25.09 5.57 23.53
C LEU A 426 24.21 4.71 24.46
N PRO A 427 23.59 5.30 25.51
CA PRO A 427 22.63 4.60 26.35
C PRO A 427 21.41 4.15 25.54
N LYS A 428 21.04 2.87 25.66
CA LYS A 428 19.86 2.28 24.99
C LYS A 428 18.56 3.04 25.30
N ALA A 429 18.47 3.66 26.47
CA ALA A 429 17.33 4.47 26.88
C ALA A 429 17.13 5.72 26.00
N VAL A 430 18.21 6.41 25.62
CA VAL A 430 18.14 7.59 24.73
C VAL A 430 17.60 7.17 23.36
N LEU A 431 18.10 6.06 22.82
CA LEU A 431 17.66 5.51 21.53
C LEU A 431 16.18 5.09 21.59
N ALA A 432 15.75 4.45 22.68
CA ALA A 432 14.36 4.09 22.89
C ALA A 432 13.43 5.33 22.95
N SER A 433 13.87 6.40 23.61
CA SER A 433 13.15 7.69 23.63
C SER A 433 13.00 8.27 22.23
N VAL A 434 14.06 8.24 21.41
CA VAL A 434 14.00 8.69 20.01
C VAL A 434 12.94 7.91 19.21
N VAL A 435 12.85 6.59 19.40
CA VAL A 435 11.80 5.79 18.74
C VAL A 435 10.42 6.28 19.15
N LEU A 436 10.11 6.36 20.45
CA LEU A 436 8.76 6.73 20.91
C LEU A 436 8.31 8.09 20.38
N VAL A 437 9.18 9.10 20.43
CA VAL A 437 8.84 10.44 19.90
C VAL A 437 8.54 10.39 18.41
N ASN A 438 9.27 9.57 17.65
CA ASN A 438 9.06 9.40 16.21
C ASN A 438 7.77 8.65 15.84
N LEU A 439 7.19 7.89 16.77
CA LEU A 439 5.93 7.17 16.54
C LEU A 439 4.68 8.06 16.66
N LYS A 440 4.80 9.29 17.19
CA LYS A 440 3.66 10.23 17.34
C LYS A 440 2.86 10.41 16.05
N GLY A 441 3.55 10.53 14.91
CA GLY A 441 2.90 10.69 13.60
C GLY A 441 2.10 9.47 13.15
N MET A 442 2.53 8.26 13.53
CA MET A 442 1.83 7.01 13.21
C MET A 442 0.55 6.88 14.04
N PHE A 443 0.59 7.26 15.33
CA PHE A 443 -0.62 7.28 16.16
C PHE A 443 -1.66 8.29 15.69
N LYS A 444 -1.24 9.46 15.17
CA LYS A 444 -2.16 10.50 14.68
C LYS A 444 -3.15 10.00 13.60
N GLN A 445 -2.85 8.88 12.94
CA GLN A 445 -3.73 8.22 11.97
C GLN A 445 -5.07 7.73 12.57
N TYR A 446 -5.25 7.71 13.91
CA TYR A 446 -6.55 7.41 14.53
C TYR A 446 -7.68 8.33 14.05
N SER A 447 -7.35 9.55 13.57
CA SER A 447 -8.34 10.48 13.00
C SER A 447 -9.06 9.89 11.78
N ASP A 448 -8.44 8.92 11.11
CA ASP A 448 -9.01 8.26 9.94
C ASP A 448 -10.31 7.51 10.28
N ILE A 449 -10.48 7.04 11.52
CA ILE A 449 -11.71 6.39 11.97
C ILE A 449 -12.91 7.31 11.76
N VAL A 450 -12.79 8.59 12.15
CA VAL A 450 -13.86 9.58 12.05
C VAL A 450 -14.13 9.94 10.58
N THR A 451 -13.07 10.09 9.78
CA THR A 451 -13.19 10.37 8.35
C THR A 451 -13.86 9.22 7.61
N LEU A 452 -13.38 7.99 7.81
CA LEU A 452 -13.90 6.79 7.16
C LEU A 452 -15.33 6.47 7.59
N TRP A 453 -15.70 6.69 8.85
CA TRP A 453 -17.08 6.56 9.32
C TRP A 453 -18.05 7.45 8.53
N ARG A 454 -17.64 8.66 8.15
CA ARG A 454 -18.47 9.60 7.38
C ARG A 454 -18.45 9.33 5.87
N THR A 455 -17.39 8.74 5.33
CA THR A 455 -17.24 8.58 3.88
C THR A 455 -17.57 7.18 3.38
N ASN A 456 -17.00 6.13 3.97
CA ASN A 456 -17.17 4.74 3.51
C ASN A 456 -17.04 3.76 4.69
N LYS A 457 -18.20 3.28 5.19
CA LYS A 457 -18.29 2.29 6.27
C LYS A 457 -17.47 1.03 5.99
N THR A 458 -17.38 0.59 4.72
CA THR A 458 -16.64 -0.62 4.35
C THR A 458 -15.13 -0.48 4.56
N ASP A 459 -14.55 0.65 4.19
CA ASP A 459 -13.12 0.90 4.37
C ASP A 459 -12.77 1.06 5.86
N LEU A 460 -13.72 1.56 6.66
CA LEU A 460 -13.59 1.58 8.11
C LEU A 460 -13.52 0.16 8.69
N VAL A 461 -14.37 -0.77 8.23
CA VAL A 461 -14.32 -2.15 8.71
C VAL A 461 -12.97 -2.79 8.36
N VAL A 462 -12.44 -2.57 7.15
CA VAL A 462 -11.10 -3.02 6.78
C VAL A 462 -10.03 -2.42 7.71
N TRP A 463 -10.12 -1.13 8.02
CA TRP A 463 -9.22 -0.45 8.94
C TRP A 463 -9.26 -1.08 10.35
N LEU A 464 -10.45 -1.29 10.91
CA LEU A 464 -10.63 -1.86 12.25
C LEU A 464 -10.17 -3.32 12.33
N VAL A 465 -10.55 -4.16 11.36
CA VAL A 465 -10.10 -5.55 11.29
C VAL A 465 -8.58 -5.63 11.15
N THR A 466 -7.98 -4.74 10.36
CA THR A 466 -6.52 -4.68 10.21
C THR A 466 -5.83 -4.32 11.51
N TRP A 467 -6.34 -3.28 12.20
CA TRP A 467 -5.76 -2.83 13.47
C TRP A 467 -5.88 -3.91 14.56
N VAL A 468 -7.05 -4.51 14.73
CA VAL A 468 -7.30 -5.57 15.73
C VAL A 468 -6.49 -6.84 15.41
N SER A 469 -6.54 -7.32 14.17
CA SER A 469 -5.81 -8.55 13.77
C SER A 469 -4.31 -8.39 13.95
N THR A 470 -3.74 -7.22 13.61
CA THR A 470 -2.32 -6.93 13.79
C THR A 470 -1.93 -6.80 15.26
N MET A 471 -2.80 -6.26 16.11
CA MET A 471 -2.57 -6.19 17.56
C MET A 471 -2.55 -7.58 18.20
N LEU A 472 -3.47 -8.46 17.81
CA LEU A 472 -3.65 -9.77 18.45
C LEU A 472 -2.78 -10.87 17.85
N LEU A 473 -2.53 -10.89 16.54
CA LEU A 473 -1.89 -12.00 15.85
C LEU A 473 -0.39 -11.79 15.53
N ASN A 474 0.20 -10.65 15.91
CA ASN A 474 1.48 -10.09 15.42
C ASN A 474 1.41 -9.47 14.02
N LEU A 475 2.54 -8.85 13.63
CA LEU A 475 2.72 -8.09 12.41
C LEU A 475 2.64 -8.92 11.12
N ASP A 476 3.10 -10.16 11.15
CA ASP A 476 3.15 -11.08 10.02
C ASP A 476 1.77 -11.73 9.76
N LEU A 477 1.21 -12.42 10.75
CA LEU A 477 -0.10 -13.07 10.63
C LEU A 477 -1.23 -12.05 10.55
N GLY A 478 -1.11 -10.92 11.25
CA GLY A 478 -2.07 -9.83 11.19
C GLY A 478 -2.17 -9.23 9.78
N LEU A 479 -1.04 -9.05 9.09
CA LEU A 479 -1.06 -8.61 7.70
C LEU A 479 -1.77 -9.63 6.80
N ALA A 480 -1.44 -10.91 6.93
CA ALA A 480 -2.05 -11.97 6.12
C ALA A 480 -3.57 -12.01 6.29
N ALA A 481 -4.05 -11.92 7.54
CA ALA A 481 -5.47 -11.83 7.86
C ALA A 481 -6.12 -10.57 7.24
N SER A 482 -5.44 -9.43 7.33
CA SER A 482 -5.93 -8.14 6.81
C SER A 482 -6.07 -8.13 5.29
N ILE A 483 -5.07 -8.64 4.56
CA ILE A 483 -5.12 -8.73 3.09
C ILE A 483 -6.23 -9.68 2.66
N THR A 484 -6.35 -10.83 3.34
CA THR A 484 -7.40 -11.82 3.05
C THR A 484 -8.79 -11.20 3.25
N PHE A 485 -9.00 -10.47 4.35
CA PHE A 485 -10.25 -9.76 4.63
C PHE A 485 -10.54 -8.65 3.61
N ALA A 486 -9.53 -7.88 3.20
CA ALA A 486 -9.68 -6.86 2.17
C ALA A 486 -10.09 -7.45 0.81
N LEU A 487 -9.52 -8.61 0.43
CA LEU A 487 -9.91 -9.34 -0.77
C LEU A 487 -11.37 -9.83 -0.69
N PHE A 488 -11.77 -10.44 0.44
CA PHE A 488 -13.16 -10.84 0.64
C PHE A 488 -14.13 -9.67 0.54
N THR A 489 -13.75 -8.51 1.08
CA THR A 489 -14.56 -7.30 0.99
C THR A 489 -14.81 -6.88 -0.46
N VAL A 490 -13.81 -6.99 -1.34
CA VAL A 490 -13.98 -6.74 -2.78
C VAL A 490 -14.94 -7.75 -3.41
N ILE A 491 -14.79 -9.05 -3.08
CA ILE A 491 -15.65 -10.11 -3.60
C ILE A 491 -17.11 -9.86 -3.22
N PHE A 492 -17.41 -9.66 -1.93
CA PHE A 492 -18.78 -9.41 -1.47
C PHE A 492 -19.40 -8.15 -2.08
N ARG A 493 -18.63 -7.07 -2.26
CA ARG A 493 -19.13 -5.86 -2.92
C ARG A 493 -19.51 -6.08 -4.38
N THR A 494 -18.76 -6.93 -5.09
CA THR A 494 -19.08 -7.24 -6.50
C THR A 494 -20.26 -8.21 -6.66
N GLN A 495 -20.62 -8.94 -5.59
CA GLN A 495 -21.76 -9.87 -5.58
C GLN A 495 -23.11 -9.20 -5.28
N LEU A 496 -23.12 -7.99 -4.73
CA LEU A 496 -24.34 -7.23 -4.41
C LEU A 496 -24.51 -6.04 -5.36
N PRO A 497 -24.75 -6.26 -6.67
CA PRO A 497 -24.97 -5.18 -7.60
C PRO A 497 -26.36 -4.56 -7.41
N THR A 498 -26.50 -3.30 -7.85
CA THR A 498 -27.80 -2.63 -7.91
C THR A 498 -28.49 -2.93 -9.23
N TYR A 499 -29.74 -3.39 -9.14
CA TYR A 499 -30.63 -3.67 -10.27
C TYR A 499 -31.77 -2.65 -10.30
N SER A 500 -31.93 -1.95 -11.41
CA SER A 500 -32.99 -0.94 -11.55
C SER A 500 -33.84 -1.17 -12.80
N VAL A 501 -35.11 -0.80 -12.70
CA VAL A 501 -36.03 -0.75 -13.85
C VAL A 501 -36.07 0.70 -14.33
N LEU A 502 -35.76 0.89 -15.61
CA LEU A 502 -35.68 2.23 -16.19
C LEU A 502 -37.03 2.66 -16.78
N GLY A 503 -37.38 3.92 -16.55
CA GLY A 503 -38.49 4.62 -17.18
C GLY A 503 -37.99 5.71 -18.13
N ASN A 504 -38.79 6.07 -19.12
CA ASN A 504 -38.52 7.16 -20.04
C ASN A 504 -38.94 8.51 -19.43
N VAL A 505 -38.08 9.52 -19.55
CA VAL A 505 -38.47 10.91 -19.25
C VAL A 505 -39.20 11.47 -20.47
N PRO A 506 -40.46 11.96 -20.33
CA PRO A 506 -41.29 12.35 -21.46
C PRO A 506 -40.62 13.30 -22.44
N SER A 507 -40.80 13.05 -23.74
CA SER A 507 -40.23 13.85 -24.84
C SER A 507 -38.70 13.89 -24.91
N THR A 508 -38.02 12.91 -24.31
CA THR A 508 -36.55 12.78 -24.36
C THR A 508 -36.11 11.35 -24.62
N GLU A 509 -34.87 11.16 -25.06
CA GLU A 509 -34.21 9.85 -25.21
C GLU A 509 -33.63 9.33 -23.88
N LEU A 510 -33.94 9.98 -22.75
CA LEU A 510 -33.34 9.67 -21.45
C LEU A 510 -34.14 8.59 -20.71
N TYR A 511 -33.42 7.54 -20.28
CA TYR A 511 -33.93 6.45 -19.47
C TYR A 511 -33.27 6.48 -18.11
N VAL A 512 -34.07 6.64 -17.06
CA VAL A 512 -33.59 6.79 -15.68
C VAL A 512 -34.36 5.86 -14.74
N ASP A 513 -33.78 5.59 -13.59
CA ASP A 513 -34.39 4.72 -12.57
C ASP A 513 -35.72 5.30 -12.07
N MET A 514 -36.78 4.51 -12.14
CA MET A 514 -38.12 4.90 -11.69
C MET A 514 -38.21 5.04 -10.18
N GLU A 515 -37.40 4.29 -9.42
CA GLU A 515 -37.40 4.39 -7.96
C GLU A 515 -36.79 5.74 -7.50
N THR A 516 -35.86 6.29 -8.28
CA THR A 516 -35.15 7.53 -7.93
C THR A 516 -35.79 8.79 -8.56
N HIS A 517 -36.43 8.67 -9.73
CA HIS A 517 -36.94 9.81 -10.50
C HIS A 517 -38.46 9.74 -10.70
N ARG A 518 -39.18 10.71 -10.13
CA ARG A 518 -40.66 10.76 -10.14
C ARG A 518 -41.28 11.02 -11.52
N GLU A 519 -40.55 11.66 -12.43
CA GLU A 519 -41.05 11.99 -13.78
C GLU A 519 -40.81 10.88 -14.80
N ALA A 520 -40.05 9.85 -14.45
CA ALA A 520 -39.80 8.71 -15.31
C ALA A 520 -41.05 7.83 -15.39
N ARG A 521 -41.48 7.49 -16.60
CA ARG A 521 -42.67 6.64 -16.84
C ARG A 521 -42.27 5.38 -17.58
N GLN A 522 -42.86 4.25 -17.18
CA GLN A 522 -42.72 2.99 -17.90
C GLN A 522 -43.42 3.11 -19.27
N ILE A 523 -42.80 2.51 -20.29
CA ILE A 523 -43.39 2.44 -21.62
C ILE A 523 -44.33 1.23 -21.64
N PRO A 524 -45.61 1.39 -22.01
CA PRO A 524 -46.56 0.28 -22.00
C PRO A 524 -46.05 -0.94 -22.77
N GLY A 525 -45.95 -2.07 -22.06
CA GLY A 525 -45.53 -3.35 -22.59
C GLY A 525 -44.02 -3.50 -22.85
N VAL A 526 -43.17 -2.52 -22.51
CA VAL A 526 -41.71 -2.65 -22.59
C VAL A 526 -41.13 -2.44 -21.20
N THR A 527 -40.41 -3.45 -20.70
CA THR A 527 -39.69 -3.37 -19.42
C THR A 527 -38.19 -3.31 -19.68
N ILE A 528 -37.55 -2.26 -19.18
CA ILE A 528 -36.12 -2.01 -19.38
C ILE A 528 -35.40 -2.33 -18.07
N PHE A 529 -34.68 -3.44 -18.04
CA PHE A 529 -33.89 -3.87 -16.89
C PHE A 529 -32.44 -3.45 -17.06
N ARG A 530 -31.88 -2.74 -16.07
CA ARG A 530 -30.47 -2.34 -16.03
C ARG A 530 -29.76 -2.99 -14.85
N SER A 531 -28.63 -3.62 -15.15
CA SER A 531 -27.65 -4.01 -14.12
C SER A 531 -26.46 -3.05 -14.11
N SER A 532 -26.01 -2.70 -12.90
CA SER A 532 -24.86 -1.82 -12.69
C SER A 532 -23.53 -2.59 -12.60
N ALA A 533 -23.53 -3.92 -12.72
CA ALA A 533 -22.33 -4.73 -12.60
C ALA A 533 -22.13 -5.69 -13.77
N THR A 534 -20.87 -6.08 -13.97
CA THR A 534 -20.50 -7.15 -14.89
C THR A 534 -21.01 -8.49 -14.37
N VAL A 535 -21.62 -9.28 -15.24
CA VAL A 535 -22.11 -10.63 -14.91
C VAL A 535 -20.96 -11.64 -15.05
N TYR A 536 -20.75 -12.44 -14.02
CA TYR A 536 -19.79 -13.54 -13.98
C TYR A 536 -20.31 -14.66 -13.06
N PHE A 537 -19.56 -15.76 -12.95
CA PHE A 537 -20.04 -16.98 -12.27
C PHE A 537 -20.57 -16.76 -10.84
N ALA A 538 -20.06 -15.77 -10.10
CA ALA A 538 -20.43 -15.58 -8.69
C ALA A 538 -21.67 -14.69 -8.48
N ASN A 539 -22.13 -13.96 -9.50
CA ASN A 539 -23.33 -13.11 -9.41
C ASN A 539 -24.39 -13.42 -10.50
N ALA A 540 -24.13 -14.39 -11.38
CA ALA A 540 -25.05 -14.77 -12.46
C ALA A 540 -26.40 -15.29 -11.96
N GLU A 541 -26.41 -16.09 -10.89
CA GLU A 541 -27.65 -16.58 -10.28
C GLU A 541 -28.46 -15.45 -9.66
N LEU A 542 -27.81 -14.57 -8.89
CA LEU A 542 -28.44 -13.38 -8.31
C LEU A 542 -28.99 -12.43 -9.38
N TYR A 543 -28.28 -12.29 -10.50
CA TYR A 543 -28.77 -11.51 -11.65
C TYR A 543 -30.04 -12.11 -12.21
N LEU A 544 -30.07 -13.44 -12.39
CA LEU A 544 -31.21 -14.15 -12.94
C LEU A 544 -32.41 -14.15 -11.99
N GLU A 545 -32.19 -14.29 -10.68
CA GLU A 545 -33.25 -14.15 -9.66
C GLU A 545 -33.83 -12.74 -9.65
N ALA A 546 -33.00 -11.69 -9.63
CA ALA A 546 -33.46 -10.31 -9.68
C ALA A 546 -34.19 -9.97 -10.99
N LEU A 547 -33.71 -10.51 -12.11
CA LEU A 547 -34.39 -10.40 -13.40
C LEU A 547 -35.76 -11.06 -13.34
N LYS A 548 -35.84 -12.28 -12.80
CA LYS A 548 -37.10 -13.00 -12.66
C LYS A 548 -38.08 -12.26 -11.75
N GLU A 549 -37.64 -11.83 -10.58
CA GLU A 549 -38.49 -11.12 -9.62
C GLU A 549 -39.09 -9.85 -10.24
N LYS A 550 -38.29 -9.04 -10.92
CA LYS A 550 -38.76 -7.77 -11.52
C LYS A 550 -39.55 -7.95 -12.81
N ILE A 551 -39.32 -9.03 -13.58
CA ILE A 551 -40.06 -9.29 -14.84
C ILE A 551 -41.36 -10.07 -14.57
N PHE A 552 -41.34 -11.12 -13.75
CA PHE A 552 -42.51 -11.98 -13.54
C PHE A 552 -43.58 -11.33 -12.64
N GLN A 553 -43.24 -10.30 -11.87
CA GLN A 553 -44.27 -9.44 -11.24
C GLN A 553 -45.10 -8.68 -12.29
N ASP A 554 -44.49 -8.29 -13.42
CA ASP A 554 -45.13 -7.49 -14.47
C ASP A 554 -45.77 -8.34 -15.58
N PHE A 555 -45.26 -9.54 -15.85
CA PHE A 555 -45.69 -10.41 -16.96
C PHE A 555 -46.13 -11.77 -16.45
N SER A 556 -47.44 -11.95 -16.22
CA SER A 556 -47.99 -13.14 -15.60
C SER A 556 -48.13 -14.38 -16.49
N GLU A 557 -47.93 -14.32 -17.81
CA GLU A 557 -47.94 -15.49 -18.72
C GLU A 557 -47.79 -15.00 -20.19
N ILE A 558 -46.59 -14.61 -20.66
CA ILE A 558 -46.44 -14.09 -22.05
C ILE A 558 -45.10 -14.51 -22.69
N ASP A 559 -45.13 -14.75 -24.00
CA ASP A 559 -43.99 -14.86 -24.92
C ASP A 559 -43.21 -13.53 -24.96
N VAL A 560 -42.03 -13.47 -24.34
CA VAL A 560 -41.24 -12.23 -24.18
C VAL A 560 -40.03 -12.25 -25.11
N ASP A 561 -39.98 -11.27 -26.02
CA ASP A 561 -38.78 -10.98 -26.80
C ASP A 561 -37.72 -10.27 -25.94
N ILE A 562 -36.50 -10.81 -25.91
CA ILE A 562 -35.37 -10.24 -25.17
C ILE A 562 -34.44 -9.51 -26.15
N TYR A 563 -34.14 -8.25 -25.82
CA TYR A 563 -33.20 -7.41 -26.55
C TYR A 563 -32.05 -6.98 -25.64
N LEU A 564 -30.84 -6.96 -26.17
CA LEU A 564 -29.65 -6.46 -25.48
C LEU A 564 -29.33 -5.06 -26.02
N ALA A 565 -29.00 -4.12 -25.14
CA ALA A 565 -28.66 -2.76 -25.54
C ALA A 565 -27.45 -2.21 -24.77
N GLY A 566 -26.59 -1.46 -25.46
CA GLY A 566 -25.46 -0.76 -24.84
C GLY A 566 -24.33 -1.67 -24.35
N CYS A 567 -24.13 -2.83 -24.99
CA CYS A 567 -23.01 -3.72 -24.69
C CYS A 567 -21.68 -3.09 -25.13
N GLN A 568 -20.63 -3.22 -24.30
CA GLN A 568 -19.28 -2.83 -24.71
C GLN A 568 -18.75 -3.80 -25.77
N GLU A 569 -17.95 -3.29 -26.71
CA GLU A 569 -17.38 -4.08 -27.82
C GLU A 569 -16.65 -5.35 -27.34
N SER A 570 -15.88 -5.24 -26.24
CA SER A 570 -15.17 -6.39 -25.65
C SER A 570 -16.11 -7.48 -25.14
N VAL A 571 -17.34 -7.14 -24.75
CA VAL A 571 -18.36 -8.12 -24.32
C VAL A 571 -18.99 -8.77 -25.54
N VAL A 572 -19.30 -8.01 -26.59
CA VAL A 572 -19.84 -8.55 -27.86
C VAL A 572 -18.86 -9.56 -28.46
N GLU A 573 -17.56 -9.25 -28.50
CA GLU A 573 -16.54 -10.20 -28.96
C GLU A 573 -16.50 -11.50 -28.13
N GLN A 574 -16.73 -11.41 -26.81
CA GLN A 574 -16.77 -12.58 -25.95
C GLN A 574 -18.03 -13.43 -26.20
N LEU A 575 -19.18 -12.79 -26.46
CA LEU A 575 -20.42 -13.47 -26.83
C LEU A 575 -20.28 -14.19 -28.18
N GLU A 576 -19.66 -13.55 -29.17
CA GLU A 576 -19.35 -14.18 -30.46
C GLU A 576 -18.45 -15.40 -30.30
N ARG A 577 -17.33 -15.28 -29.56
CA ARG A 577 -16.44 -16.43 -29.31
C ARG A 577 -17.09 -17.52 -28.48
N GLY A 578 -18.05 -17.16 -27.63
CA GLY A 578 -18.85 -18.06 -26.83
C GLY A 578 -19.96 -18.76 -27.61
N ASN A 579 -20.11 -18.51 -28.92
CA ASN A 579 -21.23 -18.97 -29.74
C ASN A 579 -22.60 -18.64 -29.12
N PHE A 580 -22.70 -17.47 -28.49
CA PHE A 580 -23.96 -16.98 -27.92
C PHE A 580 -24.99 -16.67 -29.02
N PHE A 581 -24.51 -16.11 -30.14
CA PHE A 581 -25.36 -15.84 -31.29
C PHE A 581 -25.60 -17.14 -32.07
N SER A 582 -26.87 -17.44 -32.32
CA SER A 582 -27.34 -18.66 -32.99
C SER A 582 -28.56 -18.33 -33.85
N GLU A 583 -29.19 -19.34 -34.48
CA GLU A 583 -30.41 -19.13 -35.26
C GLU A 583 -31.56 -18.53 -34.43
N THR A 584 -31.57 -18.74 -33.11
CA THR A 584 -32.60 -18.21 -32.20
C THR A 584 -32.29 -16.83 -31.63
N ILE A 585 -31.00 -16.52 -31.40
CA ILE A 585 -30.55 -15.22 -30.89
C ILE A 585 -29.60 -14.62 -31.92
N THR A 586 -30.14 -13.74 -32.76
CA THR A 586 -29.38 -13.09 -33.82
C THR A 586 -28.72 -11.79 -33.34
N LYS A 587 -27.75 -11.28 -34.09
CA LYS A 587 -27.18 -9.95 -33.85
C LYS A 587 -28.22 -8.82 -34.03
N GLY A 588 -29.31 -9.07 -34.76
CA GLY A 588 -30.47 -8.18 -34.84
C GLY A 588 -31.19 -7.95 -33.51
N ASN A 589 -30.93 -8.77 -32.48
CA ASN A 589 -31.44 -8.56 -31.12
C ASN A 589 -30.53 -7.68 -30.25
N LEU A 590 -29.41 -7.21 -30.78
CA LEU A 590 -28.43 -6.35 -30.10
C LEU A 590 -28.47 -4.92 -30.67
N PHE A 591 -28.51 -3.93 -29.79
CA PHE A 591 -28.60 -2.51 -30.16
C PHE A 591 -27.51 -1.67 -29.49
N ALA A 592 -27.02 -0.66 -30.20
CA ALA A 592 -26.03 0.29 -29.68
C ALA A 592 -26.61 1.16 -28.55
N SER A 593 -27.91 1.49 -28.61
CA SER A 593 -28.57 2.31 -27.59
C SER A 593 -29.90 1.70 -27.13
N VAL A 594 -30.28 2.01 -25.88
CA VAL A 594 -31.58 1.61 -25.32
C VAL A 594 -32.72 2.22 -26.13
N HIS A 595 -32.55 3.44 -26.64
CA HIS A 595 -33.57 4.12 -27.43
C HIS A 595 -33.83 3.41 -28.76
N ASP A 596 -32.76 2.99 -29.47
CA ASP A 596 -32.88 2.22 -30.72
C ASP A 596 -33.62 0.89 -30.49
N ALA A 597 -33.28 0.18 -29.41
CA ALA A 597 -33.97 -1.05 -29.02
C ALA A 597 -35.46 -0.82 -28.75
N VAL A 598 -35.79 0.22 -27.97
CA VAL A 598 -37.19 0.56 -27.64
C VAL A 598 -37.99 0.93 -28.89
N LEU A 599 -37.42 1.75 -29.78
CA LEU A 599 -38.07 2.10 -31.05
C LEU A 599 -38.30 0.88 -31.93
N ASN A 600 -37.34 -0.05 -32.00
CA ASN A 600 -37.51 -1.31 -32.73
C ASN A 600 -38.65 -2.15 -32.13
N CYS A 601 -38.72 -2.28 -30.81
CA CYS A 601 -39.80 -2.97 -30.11
C CYS A 601 -41.18 -2.37 -30.43
N LEU A 602 -41.29 -1.03 -30.39
CA LEU A 602 -42.54 -0.32 -30.66
C LEU A 602 -42.96 -0.46 -32.14
N ASN A 603 -42.00 -0.41 -33.08
CA ASN A 603 -42.27 -0.58 -34.50
C ASN A 603 -42.71 -2.02 -34.83
N ASN A 604 -42.05 -3.03 -34.26
CA ASN A 604 -42.41 -4.44 -34.48
C ASN A 604 -43.78 -4.80 -33.89
N ARG A 605 -44.19 -4.17 -32.78
CA ARG A 605 -45.55 -4.32 -32.22
C ARG A 605 -46.63 -3.59 -33.00
N GLY A 606 -46.26 -2.56 -33.77
CA GLY A 606 -47.18 -1.80 -34.63
C GLY A 606 -47.89 -2.64 -35.71
N ALA A 607 -47.50 -3.90 -35.91
CA ALA A 607 -48.19 -4.86 -36.79
C ALA A 607 -49.45 -5.50 -36.16
N THR A 608 -49.71 -5.29 -34.86
CA THR A 608 -50.98 -5.68 -34.21
C THR A 608 -51.58 -4.45 -33.51
N SER A 609 -52.77 -4.06 -33.94
CA SER A 609 -53.52 -2.86 -33.51
C SER A 609 -53.45 -2.54 -32.01
N PRO A 610 -53.39 -1.26 -31.60
CA PRO A 610 -53.35 -0.89 -30.18
C PRO A 610 -54.69 -1.20 -29.48
N PRO A 611 -54.69 -1.67 -28.21
CA PRO A 611 -55.91 -1.70 -27.42
C PRO A 611 -56.35 -0.25 -27.13
N ARG A 612 -57.66 0.00 -27.27
CA ARG A 612 -58.27 1.31 -27.00
C ARG A 612 -58.04 1.69 -25.54
N PHE A 613 -57.51 2.89 -25.33
CA PHE A 613 -57.34 3.51 -24.03
C PHE A 613 -58.72 3.83 -23.42
N ASP A 614 -59.07 3.19 -22.30
CA ASP A 614 -60.24 3.54 -21.47
C ASP A 614 -59.77 4.41 -20.29
N PRO A 615 -60.14 5.70 -20.22
CA PRO A 615 -59.71 6.62 -19.16
C PRO A 615 -60.22 6.28 -17.76
N SER A 616 -61.05 5.24 -17.60
CA SER A 616 -61.71 4.90 -16.33
C SER A 616 -60.94 3.89 -15.44
N ALA A 617 -59.83 3.32 -15.93
CA ALA A 617 -59.07 2.29 -15.21
C ALA A 617 -57.85 2.80 -14.41
N VAL A 618 -57.85 4.07 -13.98
CA VAL A 618 -56.83 4.58 -13.04
C VAL A 618 -57.30 4.30 -11.61
N SER A 619 -57.06 3.09 -11.11
CA SER A 619 -57.02 2.87 -9.67
C SER A 619 -55.63 3.23 -9.16
N VAL A 620 -55.57 4.30 -8.37
CA VAL A 620 -54.42 4.62 -7.51
C VAL A 620 -54.20 3.42 -6.60
N VAL A 621 -53.16 2.63 -6.85
CA VAL A 621 -52.67 1.64 -5.89
C VAL A 621 -51.82 2.42 -4.89
N GLU A 622 -52.43 2.82 -3.77
CA GLU A 622 -51.68 3.15 -2.57
C GLU A 622 -50.98 1.87 -2.10
N ASN A 623 -49.68 1.75 -2.38
CA ASN A 623 -48.85 0.72 -1.75
C ASN A 623 -48.70 1.04 -0.26
N SER A 624 -49.50 0.35 0.55
CA SER A 624 -49.27 0.18 1.97
C SER A 624 -48.12 -0.82 2.18
N ASP A 625 -46.88 -0.37 2.04
CA ASP A 625 -45.69 -1.10 2.52
C ASP A 625 -44.71 -0.13 3.18
N SER A 626 -45.10 0.31 4.37
CA SER A 626 -44.29 1.15 5.27
C SER A 626 -43.84 0.39 6.52
N GLN A 627 -43.62 -0.93 6.44
CA GLN A 627 -43.27 -1.73 7.62
C GLN A 627 -41.96 -2.55 7.61
N ASN A 628 -41.10 -2.51 6.59
CA ASN A 628 -39.84 -3.28 6.65
C ASN A 628 -38.53 -2.48 6.52
N SER A 629 -38.55 -1.14 6.60
CA SER A 629 -37.33 -0.31 6.59
C SER A 629 -36.83 0.06 7.99
N ARG A 630 -36.77 -0.89 8.93
CA ARG A 630 -36.11 -0.70 10.24
C ARG A 630 -35.37 -1.95 10.70
N LEU A 631 -34.48 -2.48 9.89
CA LEU A 631 -33.38 -3.31 10.37
C LEU A 631 -32.17 -2.99 9.48
N PHE A 632 -31.14 -2.41 10.11
CA PHE A 632 -29.88 -1.91 9.54
C PHE A 632 -29.86 -0.47 9.00
N GLU A 633 -29.76 0.49 9.92
CA GLU A 633 -29.03 1.76 9.70
C GLU A 633 -27.67 1.74 10.43
#